data_AF-A0A952B9X0-F1
#
_entry.id   AF-A0A952B9X0-F1
#
_cell.length_a   1.000
_cell.length_b   1.000
_cell.length_c   1.000
_cell.angle_alpha   90.00
_cell.angle_beta   90.00
_cell.angle_gamma   90.00
#
_symmetry.space_group_name_H-M   'P 1'
#
loop_
_entity.id
_entity.type
_entity.pdbx_description
1 polymer ?
#
loop_
_entity_poly.entity_id
_entity_poly.type
_entity_poly.pdbx_seq_one_letter_code
_entity_poly.pdbx_strand_id
1 'polypeptide(L)'
;MSTIKKNWATQNQIAGTGDGYITLSGTTESYSSDVDLETNGYEGAHVIVEINHDATPTDEVKIKLYGSLDGTNYDDTPIWEMQGDNGTSLQQLSFIIKDLAHFRIGVQQTGSTDSHDVRAYVQCWNYQSI
;
A
#
# COMPACT_ATOMS: atom_id res chain seq x y z
N MET A 1 -7.72 5.90 35.97
CA MET A 1 -6.76 5.80 34.85
C MET A 1 -7.57 5.34 33.65
N SER A 2 -7.78 6.18 32.64
CA SER A 2 -8.47 5.73 31.42
C SER A 2 -7.49 4.91 30.59
N THR A 3 -7.98 3.82 30.00
CA THR A 3 -7.20 2.97 29.09
C THR A 3 -7.41 3.49 27.68
N ILE A 4 -6.31 3.84 27.00
CA ILE A 4 -6.32 4.20 25.58
C ILE A 4 -6.06 2.93 24.78
N LYS A 5 -6.91 2.63 23.77
CA LYS A 5 -6.69 1.53 22.83
C LYS A 5 -6.78 2.01 21.38
N LYS A 6 -6.23 1.22 20.46
CA LYS A 6 -6.47 1.40 19.02
C LYS A 6 -7.89 0.97 18.69
N ASN A 7 -8.61 1.87 18.04
CA ASN A 7 -9.89 1.59 17.40
C ASN A 7 -9.62 1.46 15.89
N TRP A 8 -9.85 0.26 15.36
CA TRP A 8 -9.55 -0.09 13.97
C TRP A 8 -10.80 0.07 13.11
N ALA A 9 -10.63 0.71 11.96
CA ALA A 9 -11.63 0.74 10.91
C ALA A 9 -11.73 -0.62 10.19
N THR A 10 -12.75 -0.76 9.36
CA THR A 10 -12.87 -1.88 8.42
C THR A 10 -11.68 -1.88 7.45
N GLN A 11 -11.16 -3.06 7.14
CA GLN A 11 -10.14 -3.21 6.12
C GLN A 11 -10.74 -2.97 4.73
N ASN A 12 -10.03 -2.21 3.88
CA ASN A 12 -10.42 -1.93 2.51
C ASN A 12 -9.30 -2.32 1.54
N GLN A 13 -9.66 -2.78 0.35
CA GLN A 13 -8.71 -2.97 -0.75
C GLN A 13 -8.43 -1.61 -1.41
N ILE A 14 -7.15 -1.27 -1.61
CA ILE A 14 -6.70 -0.02 -2.24
C ILE A 14 -5.98 -0.23 -3.58
N ALA A 15 -5.51 -1.45 -3.85
CA ALA A 15 -5.02 -1.87 -5.16
C ALA A 15 -5.61 -3.25 -5.52
N GLY A 16 -6.16 -3.36 -6.72
CA GLY A 16 -6.97 -4.48 -7.19
C GLY A 16 -8.46 -4.16 -7.25
N THR A 17 -9.31 -5.15 -7.57
CA THR A 17 -10.78 -4.96 -7.63
C THR A 17 -11.50 -6.24 -7.26
N GLY A 18 -12.46 -6.17 -6.32
CA GLY A 18 -13.28 -7.31 -5.91
C GLY A 18 -12.48 -8.50 -5.40
N ASP A 19 -11.41 -8.23 -4.64
CA ASP A 19 -10.36 -9.17 -4.19
C ASP A 19 -9.40 -9.69 -5.29
N GLY A 20 -9.55 -9.20 -6.52
CA GLY A 20 -8.62 -9.43 -7.62
C GLY A 20 -7.32 -8.62 -7.49
N TYR A 21 -6.37 -8.92 -8.37
CA TYR A 21 -5.07 -8.27 -8.46
C TYR A 21 -5.07 -7.20 -9.56
N ILE A 22 -4.14 -6.25 -9.47
CA ILE A 22 -3.65 -5.50 -10.63
C ILE A 22 -2.44 -6.22 -11.22
N THR A 23 -2.40 -6.36 -12.54
CA THR A 23 -1.23 -6.93 -13.21
C THR A 23 -0.28 -5.80 -13.57
N LEU A 24 0.92 -5.84 -13.00
CA LEU A 24 2.03 -5.01 -13.42
C LEU A 24 2.62 -5.62 -14.68
N SER A 25 2.72 -4.81 -15.74
CA SER A 25 3.40 -5.17 -16.97
C SER A 25 4.33 -4.03 -17.38
N GLY A 26 5.61 -4.20 -17.15
CA GLY A 26 6.61 -3.17 -17.40
C GLY A 26 6.93 -2.31 -16.19
N THR A 27 7.75 -1.29 -16.45
CA THR A 27 8.26 -0.38 -15.42
C THR A 27 7.34 0.81 -15.14
N THR A 28 6.11 0.82 -15.66
CA THR A 28 5.17 1.90 -15.35
C THR A 28 4.58 1.67 -13.96
N GLU A 29 4.71 2.66 -13.09
CA GLU A 29 4.16 2.61 -11.75
C GLU A 29 2.63 2.64 -11.79
N SER A 30 2.00 1.71 -11.05
CA SER A 30 0.56 1.68 -10.84
C SER A 30 0.25 2.19 -9.45
N TYR A 31 -0.61 3.20 -9.36
CA TYR A 31 -0.98 3.83 -8.09
C TYR A 31 -2.25 3.20 -7.50
N SER A 32 -2.29 3.08 -6.18
CA SER A 32 -3.50 2.72 -5.44
C SER A 32 -4.53 3.86 -5.46
N SER A 33 -5.74 3.56 -4.98
CA SER A 33 -6.66 4.60 -4.54
C SER A 33 -6.05 5.43 -3.41
N ASP A 34 -6.54 6.66 -3.26
CA ASP A 34 -6.25 7.50 -2.11
C ASP A 34 -6.67 6.84 -0.79
N VAL A 35 -5.91 7.14 0.27
CA VAL A 35 -6.27 6.82 1.64
C VAL A 35 -6.27 8.10 2.47
N ASP A 36 -7.49 8.54 2.78
CA ASP A 36 -7.78 9.68 3.65
C ASP A 36 -7.70 9.28 5.13
N LEU A 37 -6.69 9.82 5.83
CA LEU A 37 -6.56 9.70 7.28
C LEU A 37 -7.15 10.90 8.02
N GLU A 38 -7.36 12.03 7.35
CA GLU A 38 -7.76 13.30 7.95
C GLU A 38 -9.26 13.36 8.27
N THR A 39 -10.13 13.04 7.30
CA THR A 39 -11.60 13.27 7.42
C THR A 39 -12.22 12.54 8.60
N ASN A 40 -11.74 11.32 8.87
CA ASN A 40 -12.24 10.47 9.94
C ASN A 40 -11.36 10.51 11.20
N GLY A 41 -10.36 11.40 11.24
CA GLY A 41 -9.43 11.55 12.36
C GLY A 41 -8.65 10.27 12.66
N TYR A 42 -8.16 9.60 11.61
CA TYR A 42 -7.25 8.47 11.74
C TYR A 42 -5.84 8.96 12.06
N GLU A 43 -5.19 8.26 12.98
CA GLU A 43 -3.79 8.52 13.35
C GLU A 43 -2.82 7.80 12.40
N GLY A 44 -3.25 6.67 11.85
CA GLY A 44 -2.44 5.88 10.95
C GLY A 44 -3.19 4.73 10.31
N ALA A 45 -2.45 3.96 9.52
CA ALA A 45 -2.96 2.81 8.80
C ALA A 45 -1.97 1.65 8.80
N HIS A 46 -2.50 0.43 8.76
CA HIS A 46 -1.73 -0.78 8.47
C HIS A 46 -1.98 -1.16 7.02
N VAL A 47 -0.93 -1.18 6.22
CA VAL A 47 -0.98 -1.57 4.82
C VAL A 47 -0.38 -2.96 4.67
N ILE A 48 -1.06 -3.79 3.88
CA ILE A 48 -0.61 -5.12 3.49
C ILE A 48 -0.59 -5.16 1.98
N VAL A 49 0.57 -5.47 1.39
CA VAL A 49 0.74 -5.68 -0.05
C VAL A 49 1.03 -7.14 -0.29
N GLU A 50 0.28 -7.74 -1.19
CA GLU A 50 0.46 -9.12 -1.62
C GLU A 50 0.92 -9.14 -3.07
N ILE A 51 1.99 -9.88 -3.31
CA ILE A 51 2.63 -9.99 -4.61
C ILE A 51 2.62 -11.46 -5.02
N ASN A 52 2.00 -11.73 -6.16
CA ASN A 52 1.99 -13.01 -6.82
C ASN A 52 2.87 -12.90 -8.08
N HIS A 53 4.09 -13.40 -7.97
CA HIS A 53 5.04 -13.41 -9.08
C HIS A 53 4.66 -14.45 -10.13
N ASP A 54 5.10 -14.20 -11.37
CA ASP A 54 5.05 -15.18 -12.45
C ASP A 54 5.88 -16.43 -12.11
N ALA A 55 5.76 -17.48 -12.93
CA ALA A 55 6.45 -18.75 -12.68
C ALA A 55 7.99 -18.66 -12.75
N THR A 56 8.54 -17.64 -13.43
CA THR A 56 9.99 -17.44 -13.62
C THR A 56 10.34 -15.95 -13.50
N PRO A 57 10.18 -15.33 -12.33
CA PRO A 57 10.42 -13.91 -12.16
C PRO A 57 11.92 -13.62 -12.22
N THR A 58 12.27 -12.61 -13.00
CA THR A 58 13.59 -11.99 -13.11
C THR A 58 13.58 -10.57 -12.54
N ASP A 59 12.40 -9.94 -12.55
CA ASP A 59 12.14 -8.61 -12.01
C ASP A 59 11.59 -8.68 -10.57
N GLU A 60 11.76 -7.59 -9.84
CA GLU A 60 11.31 -7.41 -8.45
C GLU A 60 10.19 -6.37 -8.41
N VAL A 61 9.33 -6.40 -7.38
CA VAL A 61 8.29 -5.39 -7.17
C VAL A 61 8.72 -4.39 -6.11
N LYS A 62 8.71 -3.11 -6.47
CA LYS A 62 8.89 -1.99 -5.55
C LYS A 62 7.55 -1.43 -5.11
N ILE A 63 7.44 -1.15 -3.82
CA ILE A 63 6.32 -0.48 -3.18
C ILE A 63 6.83 0.86 -2.67
N LYS A 64 6.18 1.93 -3.10
CA LYS A 64 6.56 3.30 -2.77
C LYS A 64 5.39 4.00 -2.09
N LEU A 65 5.70 4.82 -1.09
CA LEU A 65 4.72 5.60 -0.34
C LEU A 65 4.80 7.07 -0.77
N TYR A 66 3.67 7.63 -1.15
CA TYR A 66 3.53 9.04 -1.49
C TYR A 66 2.52 9.71 -0.58
N GLY A 67 2.93 10.79 0.09
CA GLY A 67 2.05 11.60 0.91
C GLY A 67 1.32 12.66 0.08
N SER A 68 0.23 13.16 0.64
CA SER A 68 -0.48 14.34 0.15
C SER A 68 -1.13 15.09 1.33
N LEU A 69 -1.28 16.40 1.17
CA LEU A 69 -2.05 17.24 2.09
C LEU A 69 -3.51 17.38 1.69
N ASP A 70 -3.87 17.10 0.44
CA ASP A 70 -5.20 17.38 -0.13
C ASP A 70 -5.87 16.18 -0.83
N GLY A 71 -5.18 15.04 -0.91
CA GLY A 71 -5.67 13.82 -1.57
C GLY A 71 -5.68 13.89 -3.11
N THR A 72 -5.16 14.97 -3.70
CA THR A 72 -5.15 15.20 -5.16
C THR A 72 -3.76 15.40 -5.73
N ASN A 73 -2.90 16.13 -5.02
CA ASN A 73 -1.51 16.36 -5.38
C ASN A 73 -0.63 15.57 -4.40
N TYR A 74 0.03 14.55 -4.92
CA TYR A 74 0.95 13.73 -4.14
C TYR A 74 2.38 14.17 -4.38
N ASP A 75 3.26 13.85 -3.44
CA ASP A 75 4.68 14.13 -3.58
C ASP A 75 5.26 13.51 -4.87
N ASP A 76 6.13 14.24 -5.56
CA ASP A 76 6.85 13.73 -6.74
C ASP A 76 7.92 12.70 -6.36
N THR A 77 8.40 12.76 -5.11
CA THR A 77 9.41 11.85 -4.55
C THR A 77 8.76 11.00 -3.47
N PRO A 78 8.92 9.68 -3.49
CA PRO A 78 8.36 8.82 -2.46
C PRO A 78 9.01 9.12 -1.10
N ILE A 79 8.19 9.18 -0.06
CA ILE A 79 8.62 9.36 1.33
C ILE A 79 9.41 8.11 1.78
N TRP A 80 9.00 6.95 1.27
CA TRP A 80 9.55 5.65 1.65
C TRP A 80 9.38 4.64 0.51
N GLU A 81 10.31 3.70 0.42
CA GLU A 81 10.30 2.59 -0.55
C GLU A 81 10.66 1.27 0.16
N MET A 82 9.99 0.20 -0.24
CA MET A 82 10.32 -1.18 0.10
C MET A 82 10.30 -2.03 -1.16
N GLN A 83 11.10 -3.09 -1.15
CA GLN A 83 11.25 -3.99 -2.26
C GLN A 83 10.84 -5.40 -1.85
N GLY A 84 9.96 -6.00 -2.65
CA GLY A 84 9.69 -7.43 -2.64
C GLY A 84 10.83 -8.21 -3.29
N ASP A 85 10.94 -9.49 -2.94
CA ASP A 85 11.91 -10.37 -3.58
C ASP A 85 11.38 -10.83 -4.95
N ASN A 86 12.19 -11.55 -5.71
CA ASN A 86 11.76 -12.21 -6.95
C ASN A 86 11.47 -13.70 -6.70
N GLY A 87 10.84 -14.04 -5.57
CA GLY A 87 10.46 -15.42 -5.25
C GLY A 87 9.13 -15.82 -5.90
N THR A 88 9.01 -17.05 -6.36
CA THR A 88 7.74 -17.59 -6.94
C THR A 88 6.65 -17.86 -5.89
N SER A 89 6.97 -17.76 -4.59
CA SER A 89 5.99 -17.90 -3.52
C SER A 89 5.21 -16.60 -3.36
N LEU A 90 3.91 -16.70 -3.03
CA LEU A 90 3.10 -15.54 -2.67
C LEU A 90 3.80 -14.77 -1.54
N GLN A 91 4.18 -13.53 -1.83
CA GLN A 91 4.84 -12.66 -0.87
C GLN A 91 3.83 -11.72 -0.25
N GLN A 92 3.91 -11.54 1.07
CA GLN A 92 3.09 -10.57 1.81
C GLN A 92 4.01 -9.63 2.57
N LEU A 93 3.89 -8.33 2.29
CA LEU A 93 4.64 -7.27 2.93
C LEU A 93 3.69 -6.41 3.73
N SER A 94 4.02 -6.11 4.99
CA SER A 94 3.17 -5.33 5.87
C SER A 94 3.95 -4.23 6.60
N PHE A 95 3.33 -3.05 6.68
CA PHE A 95 3.96 -1.89 7.29
C PHE A 95 2.91 -0.90 7.81
N ILE A 96 3.32 -0.08 8.78
CA ILE A 96 2.48 0.93 9.42
C ILE A 96 2.84 2.31 8.87
N ILE A 97 1.82 3.06 8.46
CA ILE A 97 1.93 4.47 8.08
C ILE A 97 1.27 5.30 9.18
N LYS A 98 1.90 6.41 9.56
CA LYS A 98 1.38 7.39 10.53
C LYS A 98 1.76 8.80 10.09
N ASP A 99 1.13 9.79 10.70
CA ASP A 99 1.53 11.19 10.59
C ASP A 99 1.42 11.76 9.16
N LEU A 100 0.47 11.25 8.36
CA LEU A 100 0.11 11.77 7.02
C LEU A 100 -1.38 12.11 6.99
N ALA A 101 -1.76 13.17 6.27
CA ALA A 101 -3.17 13.52 6.06
C ALA A 101 -3.81 12.59 5.02
N HIS A 102 -3.16 12.46 3.86
CA HIS A 102 -3.56 11.56 2.78
C HIS A 102 -2.32 10.81 2.28
N PHE A 103 -2.50 9.58 1.80
CA PHE A 103 -1.42 8.85 1.14
C PHE A 103 -1.94 7.92 0.05
N ARG A 104 -1.05 7.57 -0.87
CA ARG A 104 -1.23 6.47 -1.81
C ARG A 104 0.04 5.64 -1.89
N ILE A 105 -0.09 4.40 -2.32
CA ILE A 105 1.07 3.58 -2.66
C ILE A 105 1.22 3.50 -4.18
N GLY A 106 2.47 3.54 -4.64
CA GLY A 106 2.84 3.17 -6.01
C GLY A 106 3.47 1.79 -5.99
N VAL A 107 3.10 0.96 -6.96
CA VAL A 107 3.71 -0.35 -7.17
C VAL A 107 4.30 -0.43 -8.58
N GLN A 108 5.55 -0.88 -8.67
CA GLN A 108 6.32 -0.83 -9.91
C GLN A 108 7.24 -2.05 -10.00
N GLN A 109 7.33 -2.67 -11.17
CA GLN A 109 8.35 -3.68 -11.44
C GLN A 109 9.70 -3.02 -11.76
N THR A 110 10.81 -3.66 -11.38
CA THR A 110 12.16 -3.16 -11.68
C THR A 110 12.55 -3.33 -13.15
N GLY A 111 11.94 -4.29 -13.86
CA GLY A 111 12.11 -4.50 -15.30
C GLY A 111 10.79 -4.68 -16.03
N SER A 112 10.87 -5.08 -17.29
CA SER A 112 9.72 -5.17 -18.19
C SER A 112 9.55 -6.53 -18.86
N THR A 113 10.21 -7.55 -18.32
CA THR A 113 10.24 -8.88 -18.95
C THR A 113 9.16 -9.78 -18.38
N ASP A 114 8.75 -9.52 -17.14
CA ASP A 114 7.79 -10.33 -16.39
C ASP A 114 6.46 -9.60 -16.15
N SER A 115 5.42 -10.35 -15.78
CA SER A 115 4.17 -9.81 -15.25
C SER A 115 3.99 -10.24 -13.80
N HIS A 116 3.56 -9.32 -12.93
CA HIS A 116 3.34 -9.64 -11.52
C HIS A 116 1.99 -9.14 -11.08
N ASP A 117 1.24 -10.00 -10.41
CA ASP A 117 -0.08 -9.67 -9.89
C ASP A 117 0.06 -9.12 -8.47
N VAL A 118 -0.37 -7.89 -8.26
CA VAL A 118 -0.26 -7.19 -6.96
C VAL A 118 -1.63 -6.78 -6.47
N ARG A 119 -1.86 -6.93 -5.17
CA ARG A 119 -3.01 -6.32 -4.50
C ARG A 119 -2.60 -5.74 -3.16
N ALA A 120 -3.33 -4.74 -2.71
CA ALA A 120 -3.04 -4.10 -1.44
C ALA A 120 -4.29 -3.80 -0.65
N TYR A 121 -4.17 -3.97 0.66
CA TYR A 121 -5.22 -3.72 1.64
C TYR A 121 -4.73 -2.70 2.66
N VAL A 122 -5.67 -1.91 3.18
CA VAL A 122 -5.42 -0.93 4.23
C VAL A 122 -6.40 -1.10 5.36
N GLN A 123 -5.93 -0.91 6.60
CA GLN A 123 -6.77 -0.81 7.77
C GLN A 123 -6.36 0.39 8.62
N CYS A 124 -7.17 1.45 8.59
CA CYS A 124 -6.94 2.68 9.34
C CYS A 124 -7.28 2.51 10.82
N TRP A 125 -6.68 3.33 11.68
CA TRP A 125 -6.96 3.30 13.11
C TRP A 125 -6.79 4.68 13.75
N ASN A 126 -7.50 4.88 14.86
CA ASN A 126 -7.32 6.02 15.76
C ASN A 126 -7.26 5.56 17.22
N TYR A 127 -7.00 6.49 18.13
CA TYR A 127 -7.03 6.22 19.56
C TYR A 127 -8.43 6.50 20.12
N GLN A 128 -8.95 5.55 20.89
CA GLN A 128 -10.19 5.71 21.63
C GLN A 128 -9.93 5.53 23.14
N SER A 129 -10.43 6.47 23.93
CA SER A 129 -10.51 6.37 25.38
C SER A 129 -11.72 5.51 25.77
N ILE A 130 -11.51 4.58 26.70
CA ILE A 130 -12.55 3.78 27.35
C ILE A 130 -12.70 4.24 28.80
#